data_AF-C9YUT0-F1
#
_entry.id   AF-C9YUT0-F1
#
_cell.length_a   1.000
_cell.length_b   1.000
_cell.length_c   1.000
_cell.angle_alpha   90.00
_cell.angle_beta   90.00
_cell.angle_gamma   90.00
#
_symmetry.space_group_name_H-M   'P 1'
#
loop_
_entity.id
_entity.type
_entity.pdbx_description
1 polymer ?
#
loop_
_entity_poly.entity_id
_entity_poly.type
_entity_poly.pdbx_seq_one_letter_code
_entity_poly.pdbx_strand_id
1 'polypeptide(L)'
;MRNRSGRSRRAAAVGAVLAVALGTGTSGTAAASATGDEAVVSCLRGYVCLQPLLGSQPFMVREGDRAAYSPALRVTAVVNATNTPYCIAGSLNYPLGPGQTRTYDHSVSLVSPAGGGFCAL
;
A
#
# COMPACT_ATOMS: atom_id res chain seq x y z
N MET A 1 -9.13 14.48 -56.66
CA MET A 1 -8.46 13.49 -55.78
C MET A 1 -9.48 12.98 -54.76
N ARG A 2 -9.53 11.66 -54.58
CA ARG A 2 -10.38 10.89 -53.65
C ARG A 2 -10.02 11.30 -52.19
N ASN A 3 -10.84 11.23 -51.14
CA ASN A 3 -11.81 10.22 -50.76
C ASN A 3 -12.51 10.66 -49.42
N ARG A 4 -13.80 10.34 -49.29
CA ARG A 4 -14.59 9.93 -48.08
C ARG A 4 -14.53 10.82 -46.83
N SER A 5 -15.58 11.55 -46.46
CA SER A 5 -16.93 11.10 -46.03
C SER A 5 -16.95 10.24 -44.76
N GLY A 6 -17.27 10.88 -43.64
CA GLY A 6 -18.57 10.65 -43.03
C GLY A 6 -18.68 9.76 -41.79
N ARG A 7 -19.69 10.14 -41.01
CA ARG A 7 -20.52 9.32 -40.10
C ARG A 7 -19.84 8.80 -38.84
N SER A 8 -20.19 9.36 -37.68
CA SER A 8 -21.40 8.98 -36.93
C SER A 8 -21.49 7.47 -36.73
N ARG A 9 -21.39 7.01 -35.48
CA ARG A 9 -22.46 6.27 -34.78
C ARG A 9 -21.94 5.69 -33.47
N ARG A 10 -22.73 5.93 -32.43
CA ARG A 10 -22.80 5.15 -31.18
C ARG A 10 -22.95 3.67 -31.52
N ALA A 11 -22.31 2.79 -30.76
CA ALA A 11 -22.85 1.46 -30.45
C ALA A 11 -22.08 0.84 -29.28
N ALA A 12 -22.83 0.51 -28.23
CA ALA A 12 -22.43 -0.38 -27.17
C ALA A 12 -22.35 -1.84 -27.67
N ALA A 13 -21.46 -2.63 -27.10
CA ALA A 13 -21.50 -4.09 -27.03
C ALA A 13 -20.59 -4.48 -25.86
N VAL A 14 -21.10 -4.90 -24.69
CA VAL A 14 -21.66 -6.22 -24.39
C VAL A 14 -20.73 -7.36 -24.82
N GLY A 15 -20.07 -7.95 -23.82
CA GLY A 15 -19.80 -9.39 -23.75
C GLY A 15 -18.62 -9.93 -24.55
N ALA A 16 -17.55 -10.29 -23.83
CA ALA A 16 -16.73 -11.45 -24.18
C ALA A 16 -16.15 -12.05 -22.90
N VAL A 17 -16.85 -13.04 -22.35
CA VAL A 17 -16.25 -14.06 -21.48
C VAL A 17 -15.60 -15.07 -22.43
N LEU A 18 -14.28 -15.26 -22.33
CA LEU A 18 -13.64 -16.48 -22.80
C LEU A 18 -12.54 -16.93 -21.83
N ALA A 19 -12.59 -18.23 -21.60
CA ALA A 19 -12.00 -18.98 -20.52
C ALA A 19 -10.49 -19.19 -20.62
N VAL A 20 -9.88 -19.28 -19.43
CA VAL A 20 -8.85 -20.23 -18.98
C VAL A 20 -7.75 -20.58 -20.00
N ALA A 21 -6.58 -19.97 -19.78
CA ALA A 21 -5.31 -20.61 -20.07
C ALA A 21 -4.61 -20.91 -18.73
N LEU A 22 -4.51 -22.21 -18.41
CA LEU A 22 -3.60 -22.73 -17.39
C LEU A 22 -2.16 -22.42 -17.85
N GLY A 23 -1.59 -21.36 -17.31
CA GLY A 23 -0.20 -20.99 -17.51
C GLY A 23 0.50 -20.93 -16.16
N THR A 24 1.22 -22.00 -15.82
CA THR A 24 2.21 -22.03 -14.75
C THR A 24 3.30 -21.01 -15.04
N GLY A 25 3.22 -19.87 -14.36
CA GLY A 25 4.20 -18.79 -14.45
C GLY A 25 3.68 -17.63 -13.63
N THR A 26 3.96 -17.65 -12.33
CA THR A 26 3.52 -16.65 -11.35
C THR A 26 4.09 -15.28 -11.72
N SER A 27 3.35 -14.62 -12.60
CA SER A 27 3.54 -13.26 -13.06
C SER A 27 3.02 -12.33 -11.96
N GLY A 28 3.77 -11.24 -11.75
CA GLY A 28 3.56 -10.27 -10.70
C GLY A 28 2.09 -9.90 -10.51
N THR A 29 1.63 -10.08 -9.29
CA THR A 29 0.39 -9.52 -8.76
C THR A 29 0.50 -8.00 -8.86
N ALA A 30 -0.10 -7.42 -9.89
CA ALA A 30 -0.40 -5.99 -9.91
C ALA A 30 -1.35 -5.74 -8.72
N ALA A 31 -0.78 -5.17 -7.66
CA ALA A 31 -1.45 -4.96 -6.40
C ALA A 31 -2.67 -4.05 -6.57
N ALA A 32 -3.71 -4.45 -5.85
CA ALA A 32 -5.04 -3.89 -5.82
C ALA A 32 -5.06 -2.35 -5.70
N SER A 33 -5.96 -1.75 -6.48
CA SER A 33 -6.47 -0.41 -6.27
C SER A 33 -6.99 -0.26 -4.84
N ALA A 34 -6.22 0.42 -3.99
CA ALA A 34 -6.70 0.89 -2.70
C ALA A 34 -7.68 2.05 -2.94
N THR A 35 -8.97 1.71 -3.07
CA THR A 35 -10.09 2.64 -2.86
C THR A 35 -10.03 3.08 -1.40
N GLY A 36 -9.46 4.26 -1.16
CA GLY A 36 -9.42 4.91 0.13
C GLY A 36 -10.67 5.73 0.36
N ASP A 37 -11.51 5.28 1.27
CA ASP A 37 -12.45 6.09 2.04
C ASP A 37 -12.50 5.41 3.42
N GLU A 38 -12.09 6.14 4.47
CA GLU A 38 -12.18 5.86 5.92
C GLU A 38 -10.97 6.58 6.59
N ALA A 39 -11.25 7.75 7.19
CA ALA A 39 -10.33 8.61 7.96
C ALA A 39 -8.91 8.82 7.38
N VAL A 40 -8.76 9.84 6.53
CA VAL A 40 -7.52 10.21 5.83
C VAL A 40 -6.41 10.60 6.83
N VAL A 41 -5.69 9.60 7.37
CA VAL A 41 -4.28 9.79 7.69
C VAL A 41 -3.65 10.20 6.36
N SER A 42 -3.23 11.46 6.26
CA SER A 42 -2.69 12.04 5.03
C SER A 42 -1.34 11.41 4.71
N CYS A 43 -1.37 10.17 4.21
CA CYS A 43 -0.19 9.39 3.89
C CYS A 43 0.14 9.54 2.41
N LEU A 44 1.27 10.17 2.12
CA LEU A 44 1.75 10.32 0.76
C LEU A 44 2.18 8.95 0.22
N ARG A 45 1.87 8.70 -1.06
CA ARG A 45 2.38 7.54 -1.80
C ARG A 45 3.90 7.49 -1.75
N GLY A 46 4.46 6.29 -1.55
CA GLY A 46 5.89 6.08 -1.36
C GLY A 46 6.39 6.33 0.06
N TYR A 47 5.48 6.42 1.05
CA TYR A 47 5.81 6.51 2.46
C TYR A 47 5.05 5.49 3.32
N VAL A 48 5.67 5.09 4.42
CA VAL A 48 5.00 4.48 5.57
C VAL A 48 4.72 5.59 6.57
N CYS A 49 3.45 5.77 6.93
CA CYS A 49 3.01 6.83 7.82
C CYS A 49 2.60 6.24 9.16
N LEU A 50 3.10 6.83 10.24
CA LEU A 50 2.74 6.48 11.61
C LEU A 50 1.98 7.65 12.24
N GLN A 51 0.75 7.40 12.66
CA GLN A 51 -0.05 8.37 13.37
C GLN A 51 0.27 8.27 14.87
N PRO A 52 0.93 9.27 15.47
CA PRO A 52 1.21 9.25 16.90
C PRO A 52 -0.07 9.35 17.72
N LEU A 53 -0.08 8.71 18.90
CA LEU A 53 -1.19 8.79 19.86
C LEU A 53 -1.38 10.22 20.37
N LEU A 54 -0.27 10.93 20.60
CA LEU A 54 -0.23 12.30 21.06
C LEU A 54 0.44 13.15 19.98
N GLY A 55 -0.34 13.63 19.02
CA GLY A 55 0.15 14.51 17.96
C GLY A 55 -0.77 14.55 16.75
N SER A 56 -0.79 15.70 16.09
CA SER A 56 -1.60 15.91 14.89
C SER A 56 -0.86 15.48 13.62
N GLN A 57 0.49 15.41 13.68
CA GLN A 57 1.33 15.22 12.50
C GLN A 57 1.85 13.78 12.41
N PRO A 58 1.62 13.07 11.29
CA PRO A 58 2.13 11.72 11.12
C PRO A 58 3.65 11.73 10.88
N PHE A 59 4.34 10.74 11.41
CA PHE A 59 5.72 10.45 11.05
C PHE A 59 5.75 9.72 9.71
N MET A 60 6.64 10.12 8.81
CA MET A 60 6.72 9.55 7.47
C MET A 60 8.08 8.91 7.25
N VAL A 61 8.09 7.65 6.88
CA VAL A 61 9.29 6.89 6.51
C VAL A 61 9.24 6.65 5.01
N ARG A 62 10.27 7.05 4.27
CA ARG A 62 10.30 6.89 2.82
C ARG A 62 10.40 5.41 2.45
N GLU A 63 9.82 5.04 1.31
CA GLU A 63 9.95 3.70 0.75
C GLU A 63 11.43 3.29 0.58
N GLY A 64 11.77 2.09 1.04
CA GLY A 64 13.13 1.56 1.09
C GLY A 64 13.92 1.95 2.33
N ASP A 65 13.51 2.98 3.06
CA ASP A 65 14.23 3.44 4.26
C ASP A 65 13.79 2.68 5.51
N ARG A 66 14.70 2.66 6.49
CA ARG A 66 14.44 2.20 7.86
C ARG A 66 14.41 3.38 8.82
N ALA A 67 13.55 3.33 9.84
CA ALA A 67 13.46 4.32 10.89
C ALA A 67 13.43 3.63 12.26
N ALA A 68 14.22 4.13 13.21
CA ALA A 68 14.24 3.65 14.59
C ALA A 68 13.88 4.80 15.53
N TYR A 69 13.15 4.47 16.61
CA TYR A 69 12.64 5.45 17.56
C TYR A 69 13.06 5.07 18.99
N SER A 70 13.74 6.00 19.67
CA SER A 70 14.12 5.88 21.08
C SER A 70 13.85 7.22 21.78
N PRO A 71 12.88 7.30 22.71
CA PRO A 71 12.01 6.22 23.16
C PRO A 71 11.05 5.72 22.06
N ALA A 72 10.47 4.53 22.24
CA ALA A 72 9.53 3.96 21.28
C ALA A 72 8.31 4.88 21.06
N LEU A 73 7.93 5.09 19.81
CA LEU A 73 6.84 5.97 19.42
C LEU A 73 5.50 5.29 19.70
N ARG A 74 4.60 5.92 20.47
CA ARG A 74 3.23 5.43 20.62
C ARG A 74 2.36 5.89 19.47
N VAL A 75 1.71 4.96 18.80
CA VAL A 75 0.93 5.20 17.58
C VAL A 75 -0.46 4.60 17.73
N THR A 76 -1.43 5.22 17.05
CA THR A 76 -2.81 4.73 16.92
C THR A 76 -3.06 4.08 15.56
N ALA A 77 -2.26 4.45 14.55
CA ALA A 77 -2.35 3.89 13.21
C ALA A 77 -0.98 3.83 12.52
N VAL A 78 -0.80 2.82 11.67
CA VAL A 78 0.32 2.71 10.74
C VAL A 78 -0.23 2.36 9.36
N VAL A 79 0.13 3.17 8.36
CA VAL A 79 -0.30 3.02 6.96
C VAL A 79 0.93 2.80 6.09
N ASN A 80 0.94 1.73 5.30
CA ASN A 80 1.97 1.52 4.29
C ASN A 80 1.46 1.95 2.91
N ALA A 81 1.74 3.18 2.49
CA ALA A 81 1.39 3.68 1.16
C ALA A 81 2.51 3.46 0.12
N THR A 82 3.40 2.49 0.37
CA THR A 82 4.52 2.11 -0.51
C THR A 82 4.17 0.87 -1.35
N ASN A 83 5.06 0.47 -2.27
CA ASN A 83 4.97 -0.80 -2.98
C ASN A 83 5.79 -1.92 -2.30
N THR A 84 6.49 -1.59 -1.22
CA THR A 84 7.40 -2.49 -0.51
C THR A 84 6.74 -2.96 0.79
N PRO A 85 6.75 -4.26 1.12
CA PRO A 85 6.30 -4.71 2.43
C PRO A 85 7.23 -4.19 3.52
N TYR A 86 6.67 -3.80 4.66
CA TYR A 86 7.40 -3.31 5.82
C TYR A 86 7.21 -4.20 7.03
N CYS A 87 8.19 -4.19 7.91
CA CYS A 87 8.16 -4.78 9.23
C CYS A 87 8.11 -3.67 10.26
N ILE A 88 7.06 -3.71 11.07
CA ILE A 88 6.88 -2.81 12.20
C ILE A 88 7.27 -3.60 13.43
N ALA A 89 8.24 -3.10 14.19
CA ALA A 89 8.68 -3.70 15.44
C ALA A 89 8.49 -2.72 16.60
N GLY A 90 8.22 -3.26 17.79
CA GLY A 90 8.00 -2.49 19.00
C GLY A 90 7.36 -3.34 20.10
N SER A 91 6.18 -2.95 20.59
CA SER A 91 5.43 -3.81 21.54
C SER A 91 4.83 -5.03 20.85
N LEU A 92 4.58 -4.93 19.55
CA LEU A 92 4.13 -6.01 18.69
C LEU A 92 4.95 -5.95 17.40
N ASN A 93 5.35 -7.12 16.90
CA ASN A 93 6.07 -7.26 15.66
C ASN A 93 5.13 -7.83 14.61
N TYR A 94 4.95 -7.14 13.49
CA TYR A 94 4.04 -7.61 12.45
C TYR A 94 4.48 -7.13 11.05
N PRO A 95 4.17 -7.92 10.01
CA PRO A 95 4.32 -7.49 8.63
C PRO A 95 3.17 -6.54 8.25
N LEU A 96 3.52 -5.51 7.49
CA LEU A 96 2.61 -4.54 6.91
C LEU A 96 2.81 -4.51 5.39
N GLY A 97 1.90 -5.16 4.67
CA GLY A 97 1.95 -5.23 3.21
C GLY A 97 1.72 -3.88 2.51
N PRO A 98 2.02 -3.78 1.21
CA PRO A 98 1.71 -2.60 0.41
C PRO A 98 0.23 -2.22 0.47
N GLY A 99 -0.07 -0.94 0.68
CA GLY A 99 -1.43 -0.40 0.78
C GLY A 99 -2.20 -0.79 2.05
N GLN A 100 -1.58 -1.51 2.98
CA GLN A 100 -2.25 -1.97 4.21
C GLN A 100 -2.20 -0.90 5.31
N THR A 101 -3.23 -0.94 6.14
CA THR A 101 -3.37 -0.09 7.32
C THR A 101 -3.59 -0.95 8.56
N ARG A 102 -2.98 -0.54 9.67
CA ARG A 102 -3.25 -1.09 11.00
C ARG A 102 -3.66 0.04 11.93
N THR A 103 -4.78 -0.11 12.59
CA THR A 103 -5.41 0.90 13.45
C THR A 103 -5.69 0.30 14.81
N TYR A 104 -4.75 0.48 15.73
CA TYR A 104 -4.85 0.14 17.15
C TYR A 104 -3.65 0.75 17.91
N ASP A 105 -3.81 0.96 19.20
CA ASP A 105 -2.77 1.57 20.03
C ASP A 105 -1.63 0.60 20.32
N HIS A 106 -0.40 0.99 19.97
CA HIS A 106 0.81 0.22 20.26
C HIS A 106 2.05 1.12 20.23
N SER A 107 3.21 0.59 20.64
CA SER A 107 4.49 1.27 20.48
C SER A 107 5.29 0.69 19.33
N VAL A 108 5.93 1.57 18.55
CA VAL A 108 6.83 1.26 17.44
C VAL A 108 8.23 1.77 17.77
N SER A 109 9.20 0.87 17.77
CA SER A 109 10.63 1.18 17.95
C SER A 109 11.41 1.08 16.65
N LEU A 110 10.93 0.32 15.67
CA LEU A 110 11.59 0.16 14.37
C LEU A 110 10.56 -0.01 13.25
N VAL A 111 10.85 0.60 12.11
CA VAL A 111 10.19 0.40 10.83
C VAL A 111 11.28 0.05 9.84
N SER A 112 11.19 -1.10 9.19
CA SER A 112 12.18 -1.53 8.21
C SER A 112 11.54 -2.24 7.02
N PRO A 113 12.07 -2.13 5.80
CA PRO A 113 11.61 -2.94 4.67
C PRO A 113 11.73 -4.42 4.99
N ALA A 114 10.75 -5.23 4.60
CA ALA A 114 10.79 -6.67 4.76
C ALA A 114 11.69 -7.27 3.67
N GLY A 115 12.90 -7.70 4.04
CA GLY A 115 13.78 -8.46 3.14
C GLY A 115 13.25 -9.88 2.96
N GLY A 116 12.80 -10.24 1.76
CA GLY A 116 12.42 -11.63 1.44
C GLY A 116 11.08 -12.10 2.01
N GLY A 117 10.20 -11.19 2.44
CA GLY A 117 8.81 -11.51 2.80
C GLY A 117 8.54 -11.82 4.28
N PHE A 118 9.54 -11.74 5.15
CA PHE A 118 9.38 -12.02 6.58
C PHE A 118 9.92 -10.89 7.44
N CYS A 119 9.30 -10.69 8.61
CA CYS A 119 9.86 -9.88 9.66
C CYS A 119 10.76 -10.76 10.51
N ALA A 120 12.06 -10.46 10.50
CA ALA A 120 12.99 -11.08 11.45
C ALA A 120 12.57 -10.64 12.85
N LEU A 121 11.98 -11.57 13.59
CA LEU A 121 11.61 -11.43 15.01
C LEU A 121 12.86 -11.42 15.88
#